data_AF-A0A285I4H9-F1
#
_entry.id   AF-A0A285I4H9-F1
#
_cell.length_a   1.000
_cell.length_b   1.000
_cell.length_c   1.000
_cell.angle_alpha   90.00
_cell.angle_beta   90.00
_cell.angle_gamma   90.00
#
_symmetry.space_group_name_H-M   'P 1'
#
loop_
_entity.id
_entity.type
_entity.pdbx_description
1 polymer ?
#
loop_
_entity_poly.entity_id
_entity_poly.type
_entity_poly.pdbx_seq_one_letter_code
_entity_poly.pdbx_strand_id
1 'polypeptide(L)'
;MKLLLIVTLFSSMTEFNHIKNEDKAVPISTGSTFFVSSDELPKLADAANNGDLDAAVRLYKHFRFSKLDTENAINWLQKAAELGDKVSQYNLAYYYLQNDNIELARHWALTAMANGVTEASELLEEINGNQ
;
A
#
# COMPACT_ATOMS: atom_id res chain seq x y z
N MET A 1 21.27 17.54 71.63
CA MET A 1 22.26 16.46 71.85
C MET A 1 21.57 15.11 71.84
N LYS A 2 21.55 14.40 70.71
CA LYS A 2 21.67 12.94 70.65
C LYS A 2 21.92 12.52 69.20
N LEU A 3 23.17 12.15 68.99
CA LEU A 3 23.73 11.49 67.83
C LEU A 3 23.31 10.02 67.89
N LEU A 4 22.86 9.42 66.79
CA LEU A 4 23.01 7.98 66.59
C LEU A 4 23.24 7.68 65.10
N LEU A 5 24.50 7.43 64.79
CA LEU A 5 25.00 6.78 63.58
C LEU A 5 24.59 5.31 63.59
N ILE A 6 24.02 4.80 62.50
CA ILE A 6 24.24 3.41 62.08
C ILE A 6 24.50 3.43 60.57
N VAL A 7 25.78 3.32 60.23
CA VAL A 7 26.29 3.03 58.90
C VAL A 7 26.42 1.51 58.82
N THR A 8 25.64 0.86 57.96
CA THR A 8 25.91 -0.53 57.55
C THR A 8 26.37 -0.53 56.11
N LEU A 9 27.66 -0.79 55.93
CA LEU A 9 28.33 -1.03 54.66
C LEU A 9 27.93 -2.42 54.14
N PHE A 10 27.43 -2.49 52.90
CA PHE A 10 27.44 -3.71 52.10
C PHE A 10 28.23 -3.44 50.82
N SER A 11 29.25 -4.27 50.60
CA SER A 11 30.19 -4.20 49.49
C SER A 11 29.57 -4.59 48.14
N SER A 12 30.06 -3.90 47.10
CA SER A 12 30.16 -4.30 45.68
C SER A 12 28.93 -4.86 44.96
N MET A 13 28.45 -4.14 43.95
CA MET A 13 28.32 -4.73 42.60
C MET A 13 28.21 -3.64 41.54
N THR A 14 29.07 -3.74 40.54
CA THR A 14 29.09 -2.99 39.29
C THR A 14 27.81 -3.20 38.48
N GLU A 15 27.34 -2.11 37.86
CA GLU A 15 26.49 -1.95 36.66
C GLU A 15 25.40 -2.99 36.34
N PHE A 16 24.17 -2.50 36.17
CA PHE A 16 23.38 -2.89 35.00
C PHE A 16 22.86 -1.64 34.28
N ASN A 17 23.50 -1.38 33.14
CA ASN A 17 23.01 -0.60 32.03
C ASN A 17 21.50 -0.82 31.84
N HIS A 18 20.70 0.19 32.16
CA HIS A 18 19.29 0.20 31.77
C HIS A 18 19.20 0.65 30.30
N ILE A 19 19.59 -0.24 29.38
CA ILE A 19 19.26 -0.07 27.96
C ILE A 19 17.74 -0.20 27.87
N LYS A 20 17.04 0.93 27.70
CA LYS A 20 15.66 0.92 27.24
C LYS A 20 15.67 0.24 25.87
N ASN A 21 14.99 -0.90 25.76
CA ASN A 21 14.64 -1.50 24.48
C ASN A 21 13.58 -0.62 23.80
N GLU A 22 13.96 0.57 23.38
CA GLU A 22 13.27 1.34 22.34
C GLU A 22 13.92 0.92 21.01
N ASP A 23 13.11 0.70 19.99
CA ASP A 23 13.50 0.41 18.58
C ASP A 23 13.89 -1.03 18.20
N LYS A 24 13.09 -2.03 18.56
CA LYS A 24 12.97 -3.21 17.68
C LYS A 24 11.84 -2.95 16.69
N ALA A 25 12.20 -2.68 15.43
CA ALA A 25 11.24 -2.67 14.33
C ALA A 25 10.45 -3.99 14.36
N VAL A 26 9.18 -3.93 14.75
CA VAL A 26 8.29 -5.08 14.61
C VAL A 26 8.13 -5.30 13.11
N PRO A 27 8.40 -6.51 12.59
CA PRO A 27 8.23 -6.75 11.16
C PRO A 27 6.76 -6.50 10.81
N ILE A 28 6.50 -5.42 10.07
CA ILE A 28 5.20 -5.17 9.45
C ILE A 28 5.13 -6.03 8.20
N SER A 29 4.07 -6.82 8.08
CA SER A 29 3.78 -7.50 6.82
C SER A 29 3.39 -6.46 5.76
N THR A 30 3.67 -6.73 4.49
CA THR A 30 3.17 -5.91 3.38
C THR A 30 1.65 -5.72 3.48
N GLY A 31 0.93 -6.75 3.94
CA GLY A 31 -0.52 -6.70 4.15
C GLY A 31 -0.97 -5.72 5.24
N SER A 32 -0.17 -5.50 6.31
CA SER A 32 -0.51 -4.49 7.33
C SER A 32 -0.25 -3.06 6.86
N THR A 33 0.60 -2.87 5.85
CA THR A 33 0.94 -1.52 5.31
C THR A 33 -0.25 -0.86 4.61
N PHE A 34 -1.07 -1.66 3.93
CA PHE A 34 -2.25 -1.16 3.18
C PHE A 34 -3.57 -1.46 3.90
N PHE A 35 -3.50 -1.90 5.15
CA PHE A 35 -4.70 -2.21 5.92
C PHE A 35 -5.48 -0.92 6.19
N VAL A 36 -6.79 -1.00 5.98
CA VAL A 36 -7.78 0.03 6.28
C VAL A 36 -8.81 -0.62 7.19
N SER A 37 -9.17 0.07 8.27
CA SER A 37 -10.14 -0.43 9.23
C SER A 37 -11.57 -0.45 8.67
N SER A 38 -12.43 -1.31 9.21
CA SER A 38 -13.86 -1.38 8.81
C SER A 38 -14.58 -0.04 8.94
N ASP A 39 -14.15 0.79 9.89
CA ASP A 39 -14.82 2.04 10.25
C ASP A 39 -14.41 3.18 9.30
N GLU A 40 -13.28 3.03 8.62
CA GLU A 40 -12.74 3.98 7.64
C GLU A 40 -13.14 3.62 6.20
N LEU A 41 -13.38 2.34 5.91
CA LEU A 41 -13.71 1.87 4.56
C LEU A 41 -14.88 2.63 3.91
N PRO A 42 -16.03 2.86 4.59
CA PRO A 42 -17.14 3.60 3.99
C PRO A 42 -16.76 5.04 3.64
N LYS A 43 -15.99 5.71 4.50
CA LYS A 43 -15.57 7.11 4.28
C LYS A 43 -14.65 7.23 3.07
N LEU A 44 -13.71 6.29 2.92
CA LEU A 44 -12.85 6.24 1.74
C LEU A 44 -13.66 5.91 0.48
N ALA A 45 -14.61 4.99 0.56
CA ALA A 45 -15.44 4.63 -0.58
C ALA A 45 -16.27 5.83 -1.05
N ASP A 46 -16.88 6.58 -0.13
CA ASP A 46 -17.61 7.81 -0.43
C ASP A 46 -16.70 8.86 -1.06
N ALA A 47 -15.50 9.09 -0.51
CA ALA A 47 -14.54 10.04 -1.06
C ALA A 47 -14.11 9.64 -2.49
N ALA A 48 -13.76 8.37 -2.71
CA ALA A 48 -13.37 7.85 -4.02
C ALA A 48 -14.51 7.96 -5.04
N ASN A 49 -15.75 7.69 -4.62
CA ASN A 49 -16.93 7.87 -5.46
C ASN A 49 -17.16 9.34 -5.85
N ASN A 50 -16.78 10.27 -4.98
CA ASN A 50 -16.81 11.72 -5.22
C ASN A 50 -15.56 12.25 -5.94
N GLY A 51 -14.68 11.38 -6.43
CA GLY A 51 -13.54 11.74 -7.27
C GLY A 51 -12.21 11.93 -6.53
N ASP A 52 -12.13 11.55 -5.26
CA ASP A 52 -10.86 11.52 -4.53
C ASP A 52 -9.97 10.36 -5.05
N LEU A 53 -8.93 10.72 -5.79
CA LEU A 53 -8.00 9.77 -6.38
C LEU A 53 -7.24 8.97 -5.32
N ASP A 54 -6.77 9.63 -4.26
CA ASP A 54 -5.99 8.98 -3.21
C ASP A 54 -6.84 7.96 -2.45
N ALA A 55 -8.12 8.27 -2.24
CA ALA A 55 -9.07 7.32 -1.65
C ALA A 55 -9.26 6.07 -2.53
N ALA A 56 -9.44 6.25 -3.85
CA ALA A 56 -9.57 5.13 -4.78
C ALA A 56 -8.30 4.24 -4.79
N VAL A 57 -7.11 4.86 -4.83
CA VAL A 57 -5.82 4.15 -4.79
C VAL A 57 -5.63 3.42 -3.45
N ARG A 58 -6.02 4.02 -2.32
CA ARG A 58 -5.95 3.37 -1.01
C ARG A 58 -6.87 2.15 -0.93
N LEU A 59 -8.10 2.25 -1.46
CA LEU A 59 -9.02 1.11 -1.51
C LEU A 59 -8.50 0.00 -2.41
N TYR A 60 -7.98 0.33 -3.60
CA TYR A 60 -7.33 -0.65 -4.48
C TYR A 60 -6.22 -1.41 -3.74
N LYS A 61 -5.28 -0.68 -3.10
CA LYS A 61 -4.16 -1.28 -2.36
C LYS A 61 -4.65 -2.14 -1.18
N HIS A 62 -5.66 -1.68 -0.45
CA HIS A 62 -6.28 -2.42 0.64
C HIS A 62 -6.82 -3.78 0.17
N PHE A 63 -7.67 -3.77 -0.85
CA PHE A 63 -8.27 -5.00 -1.35
C PHE A 63 -7.24 -5.91 -2.00
N ARG A 64 -6.27 -5.35 -2.74
CA ARG A 64 -5.24 -6.13 -3.42
C ARG A 64 -4.23 -6.77 -2.48
N PHE A 65 -3.76 -6.07 -1.46
CA PHE A 65 -2.60 -6.50 -0.66
C PHE A 65 -2.95 -6.91 0.77
N SER A 66 -4.02 -6.38 1.34
CA SER A 66 -4.43 -6.69 2.72
C SER A 66 -5.55 -7.73 2.77
N LYS A 67 -6.58 -7.57 1.92
CA LYS A 67 -7.72 -8.51 1.88
C LYS A 67 -7.54 -9.64 0.88
N LEU A 68 -6.68 -9.46 -0.12
CA LEU A 68 -6.52 -10.36 -1.26
C LEU A 68 -7.86 -10.62 -1.97
N ASP A 69 -8.71 -9.59 -2.02
CA ASP A 69 -10.01 -9.60 -2.67
C ASP A 69 -9.87 -9.02 -4.07
N THR A 70 -9.74 -9.90 -5.04
CA THR A 70 -9.49 -9.52 -6.44
C THR A 70 -10.66 -8.74 -7.04
N GLU A 71 -11.90 -9.11 -6.74
CA GLU A 71 -13.09 -8.46 -7.32
C GLU A 71 -13.16 -7.00 -6.90
N ASN A 72 -13.10 -6.73 -5.59
CA ASN A 72 -13.08 -5.35 -5.09
C ASN A 72 -11.82 -4.61 -5.53
N ALA A 73 -10.66 -5.28 -5.59
CA ALA A 73 -9.44 -4.65 -6.05
C ALA A 73 -9.56 -4.14 -7.50
N ILE A 74 -10.14 -4.93 -8.42
CA ILE A 74 -10.29 -4.50 -9.82
C ILE A 74 -11.30 -3.35 -9.94
N ASN A 75 -12.38 -3.36 -9.17
CA ASN A 75 -13.34 -2.25 -9.16
C ASN A 75 -12.67 -0.92 -8.76
N TRP A 76 -11.87 -0.92 -7.68
CA TRP A 76 -11.17 0.28 -7.23
C TRP A 76 -9.98 0.64 -8.12
N LEU A 77 -9.32 -0.35 -8.74
CA LEU A 77 -8.28 -0.12 -9.74
C LEU A 77 -8.84 0.62 -10.95
N GLN A 78 -10.01 0.20 -11.44
CA GLN A 78 -10.71 0.88 -12.53
C GLN A 78 -11.04 2.32 -12.14
N LYS A 79 -11.62 2.53 -10.96
CA LYS A 79 -11.93 3.88 -10.46
C LYS A 79 -10.69 4.77 -10.38
N ALA A 80 -9.57 4.26 -9.85
CA ALA A 80 -8.33 5.02 -9.77
C ALA A 80 -7.75 5.35 -11.16
N ALA A 81 -7.84 4.41 -12.11
CA ALA A 81 -7.41 4.64 -13.49
C ALA A 81 -8.25 5.72 -14.20
N GLU A 82 -9.58 5.70 -14.01
CA GLU A 82 -10.53 6.70 -14.51
C GLU A 82 -10.28 8.09 -13.90
N LEU A 83 -9.84 8.16 -12.64
CA LEU A 83 -9.45 9.39 -11.96
C LEU A 83 -8.04 9.87 -12.31
N GLY A 84 -7.33 9.18 -13.20
CA GLY A 84 -6.07 9.64 -13.77
C GLY A 84 -4.81 9.10 -13.10
N ASP A 85 -4.89 8.13 -12.19
CA ASP A 85 -3.68 7.51 -11.64
C ASP A 85 -3.00 6.65 -12.71
N LYS A 86 -1.89 7.16 -13.23
CA LYS A 86 -1.13 6.54 -14.32
C LYS A 86 -0.64 5.13 -14.00
N VAL A 87 -0.33 4.86 -12.72
CA VAL A 87 0.08 3.52 -12.28
C VAL A 87 -1.11 2.55 -12.32
N SER A 88 -2.28 3.00 -11.87
CA SER A 88 -3.52 2.23 -11.98
C SER A 88 -3.93 1.99 -13.43
N GLN A 89 -3.73 2.95 -14.33
CA GLN A 89 -3.96 2.76 -15.77
C GLN A 89 -3.08 1.65 -16.35
N TYR A 90 -1.78 1.64 -16.04
CA TYR A 90 -0.88 0.57 -16.45
C TYR A 90 -1.29 -0.79 -15.87
N ASN A 91 -1.57 -0.85 -14.57
CA ASN A 91 -1.98 -2.08 -13.90
C ASN A 91 -3.31 -2.63 -14.44
N LEU A 92 -4.24 -1.75 -14.81
CA LEU A 92 -5.51 -2.12 -15.41
C LEU A 92 -5.34 -2.63 -16.84
N ALA A 93 -4.44 -2.00 -17.61
CA ALA A 93 -4.06 -2.49 -18.93
C ALA A 93 -3.49 -3.92 -18.86
N TYR A 94 -2.56 -4.14 -17.93
CA TYR A 94 -2.00 -5.46 -17.68
C TYR A 94 -3.07 -6.47 -17.26
N TYR A 95 -3.99 -6.09 -16.36
CA TYR A 95 -5.10 -6.94 -15.97
C TYR A 95 -5.95 -7.37 -17.18
N TYR A 96 -6.33 -6.44 -18.06
CA TYR A 96 -7.12 -6.77 -19.24
C TYR A 96 -6.36 -7.65 -20.24
N LEU A 97 -5.04 -7.44 -20.39
CA LEU A 97 -4.22 -8.31 -21.24
C LEU A 97 -4.24 -9.76 -20.74
N GLN A 98 -4.08 -9.96 -19.43
CA GLN A 98 -4.11 -11.30 -18.81
C GLN A 98 -5.50 -11.97 -18.86
N ASN A 99 -6.55 -11.22 -19.18
CA ASN A 99 -7.92 -11.72 -19.34
C ASN A 99 -8.39 -11.65 -20.80
N ASP A 100 -7.45 -11.67 -21.76
CA ASP A 100 -7.67 -11.70 -23.21
C ASP A 100 -8.54 -10.55 -23.75
N ASN A 101 -8.63 -9.43 -23.02
CA ASN A 101 -9.35 -8.23 -23.45
C ASN A 101 -8.39 -7.22 -24.06
N ILE A 102 -7.95 -7.53 -25.28
CA ILE A 102 -6.92 -6.79 -26.02
C ILE A 102 -7.28 -5.33 -26.25
N GLU A 103 -8.55 -5.04 -26.56
CA GLU A 103 -9.00 -3.67 -26.83
C GLU A 103 -8.90 -2.78 -25.58
N LEU A 104 -9.38 -3.26 -24.43
CA LEU A 104 -9.27 -2.52 -23.17
C LEU A 104 -7.81 -2.44 -22.68
N ALA A 105 -7.04 -3.53 -22.85
CA ALA A 105 -5.61 -3.52 -22.53
C ALA A 105 -4.87 -2.41 -23.29
N ARG A 106 -5.08 -2.36 -24.61
CA ARG A 106 -4.48 -1.34 -25.48
C ARG A 106 -4.91 0.07 -25.08
N HIS A 107 -6.21 0.28 -24.84
CA HIS A 107 -6.75 1.58 -24.44
C HIS A 107 -6.07 2.13 -23.19
N TRP A 108 -6.01 1.33 -22.13
CA TRP A 108 -5.42 1.75 -20.86
C TRP A 108 -3.90 1.87 -20.93
N ALA A 109 -3.22 1.03 -21.71
CA ALA A 109 -1.77 1.15 -21.92
C ALA A 109 -1.40 2.44 -22.65
N LEU A 110 -2.14 2.81 -23.71
CA LEU A 110 -1.96 4.09 -24.40
C LEU A 110 -2.21 5.28 -23.47
N THR A 111 -3.23 5.19 -22.63
CA THR A 111 -3.56 6.24 -21.65
C THR A 111 -2.45 6.39 -20.61
N ALA A 112 -1.94 5.28 -20.06
CA ALA A 112 -0.82 5.29 -19.12
C ALA A 112 0.44 5.90 -19.75
N MET A 113 0.75 5.53 -21.00
CA MET A 113 1.88 6.07 -21.76
C MET A 113 1.75 7.58 -21.99
N ALA A 114 0.56 8.06 -22.37
CA ALA A 114 0.27 9.48 -22.53
C ALA A 114 0.45 10.26 -21.20
N ASN A 115 0.21 9.62 -20.06
CA ASN A 115 0.42 10.17 -18.72
C ASN A 115 1.84 9.92 -18.17
N GLY A 116 2.78 9.48 -19.02
CA GLY A 116 4.20 9.37 -18.71
C GLY A 116 4.62 8.09 -17.99
N VAL A 117 3.89 6.99 -18.18
CA VAL A 117 4.37 5.62 -17.85
C VAL A 117 5.04 5.05 -19.09
N THR A 118 6.36 5.19 -19.18
CA THR A 118 7.13 4.71 -20.33
C THR A 118 7.09 3.19 -20.46
N GLU A 119 6.99 2.47 -19.35
CA GLU A 119 6.89 1.01 -19.26
C GLU A 119 5.66 0.47 -19.99
N ALA A 120 4.63 1.31 -20.22
CA ALA A 120 3.47 0.92 -21.01
C ALA A 120 3.81 0.64 -22.49
N SER A 121 4.97 1.09 -23.00
CA SER A 121 5.39 0.77 -24.37
C SER A 121 5.68 -0.72 -24.55
N GLU A 122 6.33 -1.35 -23.57
CA GLU A 122 6.61 -2.79 -23.60
C GLU A 122 5.31 -3.61 -23.61
N LEU A 123 4.33 -3.18 -22.81
CA LEU A 123 3.00 -3.79 -22.79
C LEU A 123 2.28 -3.66 -24.14
N LEU A 124 2.43 -2.52 -24.82
CA LEU A 124 1.86 -2.31 -26.15
C LEU A 124 2.53 -3.16 -27.23
N GLU A 125 3.84 -3.39 -27.13
CA GLU A 125 4.56 -4.32 -28.00
C GLU A 125 4.08 -5.76 -27.82
N GLU A 126 3.92 -6.20 -26.56
CA GLU A 126 3.36 -7.52 -26.24
C GLU A 126 1.94 -7.69 -26.81
N ILE A 127 1.08 -6.68 -26.63
CA ILE A 127 -0.28 -6.66 -27.19
C ILE A 127 -0.26 -6.82 -28.72
N ASN A 128 0.67 -6.15 -29.42
CA ASN A 128 0.77 -6.22 -30.88
C ASN A 128 1.34 -7.55 -31.38
N GLY A 129 2.24 -8.17 -30.61
CA GLY A 129 2.83 -9.47 -30.95
C GLY A 129 1.86 -10.65 -30.78
N ASN A 130 0.79 -10.47 -30.00
CA ASN A 130 -0.23 -11.48 -29.73
C ASN A 130 -1.45 -11.43 -30.69
N GLN A 131 -1.43 -10.56 -31.70
CA GLN A 131 -2.47 -10.47 -32.76
C GLN A 131 -2.07 -11.25 -34.02
#